data_AF-A0A2E0Y4C5-F1
#
_entry.id   AF-A0A2E0Y4C5-F1
#
_cell.length_a   1.000
_cell.length_b   1.000
_cell.length_c   1.000
_cell.angle_alpha   90.00
_cell.angle_beta   90.00
_cell.angle_gamma   90.00
#
_symmetry.space_group_name_H-M   'P 1'
#
loop_
_entity.id
_entity.type
_entity.pdbx_description
1 polymer ?
#
loop_
_entity_poly.entity_id
_entity_poly.type
_entity_poly.pdbx_seq_one_letter_code
_entity_poly.pdbx_strand_id
1 'polypeptide(L)'
;MLDNLDKLVVKPANESGGYGMLIGPKATRDERDKFSRQILANPRNYMAQPMLLLSTAPTLVNHHAEPRHLDLRPFILSGRKTYVTTGGLTRVAMRKGSTVVNSSQGGGSKDTWVVDLE
;
A
#
# COMPACT_ATOMS: atom_id res chain seq x y z
N MET A 1 -5.77 -12.12 -15.93
CA MET A 1 -5.13 -11.96 -14.59
C MET A 1 -4.14 -13.08 -14.31
N LEU A 2 -4.58 -14.36 -14.32
CA LEU A 2 -3.73 -15.50 -13.95
C LEU A 2 -2.43 -15.60 -14.77
N ASP A 3 -2.49 -15.34 -16.06
CA ASP A 3 -1.30 -15.37 -16.95
C ASP A 3 -0.31 -14.23 -16.71
N ASN A 4 -0.64 -13.29 -15.82
CA ASN A 4 0.17 -12.10 -15.54
C ASN A 4 0.45 -11.94 -14.04
N LEU A 5 0.34 -13.01 -13.25
CA LEU A 5 0.59 -12.96 -11.80
C LEU A 5 2.00 -12.50 -11.45
N ASP A 6 2.97 -12.63 -12.35
CA ASP A 6 4.33 -12.12 -12.23
C ASP A 6 4.44 -10.59 -12.28
N LYS A 7 3.42 -9.90 -12.79
CA LYS A 7 3.41 -8.44 -12.97
C LYS A 7 2.45 -7.72 -12.03
N LEU A 8 1.63 -8.48 -11.30
CA LEU A 8 0.50 -7.97 -10.54
C LEU A 8 0.71 -8.12 -9.03
N VAL A 9 0.10 -7.22 -8.27
CA VAL A 9 -0.14 -7.40 -6.85
C VAL A 9 -1.57 -7.91 -6.68
N VAL A 10 -1.73 -9.08 -6.05
CA VAL A 10 -3.05 -9.69 -5.80
C VAL A 10 -3.35 -9.62 -4.31
N LYS A 11 -4.55 -9.16 -3.95
CA LYS A 11 -5.01 -9.06 -2.56
C LYS A 11 -6.46 -9.53 -2.42
N PRO A 12 -6.88 -9.97 -1.22
CA PRO A 12 -8.27 -10.33 -0.98
C PRO A 12 -9.14 -9.07 -1.04
N ALA A 13 -10.36 -9.19 -1.57
CA ALA A 13 -11.27 -8.06 -1.75
C ALA A 13 -11.83 -7.54 -0.41
N ASN A 14 -12.07 -8.45 0.54
CA ASN A 14 -12.78 -8.17 1.78
C ASN A 14 -11.90 -8.15 3.04
N GLU A 15 -10.57 -8.26 2.90
CA GLU A 15 -9.66 -8.26 4.05
C GLU A 15 -8.98 -6.91 4.28
N SER A 16 -8.84 -6.53 5.55
CA SER A 16 -8.09 -5.36 6.00
C SER A 16 -6.73 -5.77 6.54
N GLY A 17 -5.66 -5.05 6.18
CA GLY A 17 -4.36 -5.20 6.85
C GLY A 17 -3.20 -5.72 5.99
N GLY A 18 -3.42 -6.01 4.71
CA GLY A 18 -2.33 -6.43 3.79
C GLY A 18 -1.83 -7.87 3.99
N TYR A 19 -2.49 -8.64 4.85
CA TYR A 19 -2.31 -10.09 4.93
C TYR A 19 -2.93 -10.78 3.71
N GLY A 20 -2.41 -11.96 3.37
CA GLY A 20 -2.92 -12.72 2.23
C GLY A 20 -2.72 -12.02 0.88
N MET A 21 -1.62 -11.28 0.71
CA MET A 21 -1.28 -10.57 -0.53
C MET A 21 -0.11 -11.24 -1.26
N LEU A 22 -0.21 -11.36 -2.58
CA LEU A 22 0.87 -11.77 -3.47
C LEU A 22 1.49 -10.53 -4.12
N ILE A 23 2.81 -10.34 -3.98
CA ILE A 23 3.57 -9.34 -4.75
C ILE A 23 4.23 -10.06 -5.92
N GLY A 24 3.52 -10.17 -7.04
CA GLY A 24 3.91 -10.93 -8.23
C GLY A 24 5.37 -10.81 -8.65
N PRO A 25 5.89 -9.58 -8.85
CA PRO A 25 7.28 -9.37 -9.29
C PRO A 25 8.34 -9.84 -8.28
N LYS A 26 7.97 -10.01 -7.01
CA LYS A 26 8.86 -10.47 -5.93
C LYS A 26 8.59 -11.92 -5.51
N ALA A 27 7.57 -12.56 -6.09
CA ALA A 27 7.14 -13.89 -5.71
C ALA A 27 7.83 -14.98 -6.53
N THR A 28 8.13 -16.09 -5.85
CA THR A 28 8.59 -17.33 -6.48
C THR A 28 7.50 -17.91 -7.39
N ARG A 29 7.87 -18.88 -8.22
CA ARG A 29 6.92 -19.60 -9.07
C ARG A 29 5.91 -20.39 -8.22
N ASP A 30 6.40 -21.07 -7.19
CA ASP A 30 5.56 -21.89 -6.30
C ASP A 30 4.52 -21.06 -5.54
N GLU A 31 4.90 -19.85 -5.09
CA GLU A 31 3.97 -18.91 -4.46
C GLU A 31 2.89 -18.44 -5.45
N ARG A 32 3.26 -18.15 -6.70
CA ARG A 32 2.32 -17.78 -7.76
C ARG A 32 1.37 -18.91 -8.11
N ASP A 33 1.86 -20.14 -8.21
CA ASP A 33 1.03 -21.32 -8.50
C ASP A 33 0.06 -21.63 -7.35
N LYS A 34 0.53 -21.49 -6.10
CA LYS A 34 -0.33 -21.58 -4.90
C LYS A 34 -1.44 -20.52 -4.95
N PHE A 35 -1.10 -19.27 -5.25
CA PHE A 35 -2.07 -18.19 -5.35
C PHE A 35 -3.06 -18.39 -6.50
N SER A 36 -2.60 -18.88 -7.64
CA SER A 36 -3.44 -19.20 -8.79
C SER A 36 -4.54 -20.20 -8.40
N ARG A 37 -4.18 -21.27 -7.67
CA ARG A 37 -5.16 -22.23 -7.14
C ARG A 37 -6.16 -21.60 -6.17
N GLN A 38 -5.70 -20.72 -5.28
CA GLN A 38 -6.58 -20.01 -4.34
C GLN A 38 -7.55 -19.06 -5.05
N ILE A 39 -7.08 -18.33 -6.06
CA ILE A 39 -7.91 -17.46 -6.88
C ILE A 39 -8.97 -18.26 -7.63
N LEU A 40 -8.59 -19.38 -8.26
CA LEU A 40 -9.53 -20.23 -8.99
C LEU A 40 -10.61 -20.83 -8.08
N ALA A 41 -10.27 -21.16 -6.83
CA ALA A 41 -11.22 -21.69 -5.86
C ALA A 41 -12.26 -20.66 -5.40
N ASN A 42 -11.92 -19.36 -5.35
CA ASN A 42 -12.85 -18.29 -4.98
C ASN A 42 -12.50 -16.96 -5.68
N PRO A 43 -12.76 -16.82 -6.98
CA PRO A 43 -12.24 -15.70 -7.77
C PRO A 43 -12.83 -14.35 -7.35
N ARG A 44 -14.06 -14.34 -6.84
CA ARG A 44 -14.72 -13.12 -6.37
C ARG A 44 -14.06 -12.53 -5.12
N ASN A 45 -13.28 -13.32 -4.40
CA ASN A 45 -12.59 -12.85 -3.21
C ASN A 45 -11.25 -12.17 -3.51
N TYR A 46 -10.83 -12.05 -4.78
CA TYR A 46 -9.53 -11.49 -5.13
C TYR A 46 -9.64 -10.33 -6.10
N MET A 47 -8.74 -9.36 -5.94
CA MET A 47 -8.48 -8.33 -6.92
C MET A 47 -7.00 -8.25 -7.26
N ALA A 48 -6.69 -7.84 -8.49
CA ALA A 48 -5.34 -7.60 -8.98
C ALA A 48 -5.17 -6.14 -9.39
N GLN A 49 -3.97 -5.62 -9.16
CA GLN A 49 -3.54 -4.32 -9.68
C GLN A 49 -2.08 -4.40 -10.12
N PRO A 50 -1.64 -3.56 -11.08
CA PRO A 50 -0.23 -3.39 -11.36
C PRO A 50 0.55 -3.02 -10.09
N MET A 51 1.81 -3.45 -10.00
CA MET A 51 2.67 -3.00 -8.93
C MET A 51 2.96 -1.50 -9.09
N LEU A 52 2.50 -0.71 -8.13
CA LEU A 52 2.82 0.71 -8.05
C LEU A 52 4.02 0.91 -7.14
N LEU A 53 5.00 1.68 -7.62
CA LEU A 53 6.09 2.18 -6.79
C LEU A 53 5.57 3.42 -6.07
N LEU A 54 5.40 3.32 -4.76
CA LEU A 54 5.02 4.46 -3.94
C LEU A 54 6.12 5.53 -3.97
N SER A 55 5.73 6.80 -3.92
CA SER A 55 6.70 7.88 -3.72
C SER A 55 7.41 7.70 -2.36
N THR A 56 8.58 8.34 -2.24
CA THR A 56 9.35 8.34 -1.00
C THR A 56 9.50 9.75 -0.45
N ALA A 57 9.53 9.88 0.87
CA ALA A 57 9.99 11.10 1.54
C ALA A 57 11.13 10.79 2.52
N PRO A 58 11.97 11.79 2.84
CA PRO A 58 13.01 11.65 3.85
C PRO A 58 12.43 11.20 5.20
N THR A 59 12.98 10.13 5.75
CA THR A 59 12.62 9.60 7.06
C THR A 59 13.90 9.39 7.86
N LEU A 60 13.93 9.94 9.07
CA LEU A 60 15.07 9.83 9.96
C LEU A 60 15.16 8.40 10.49
N VAL A 61 16.23 7.70 10.13
CA VAL A 61 16.54 6.33 10.59
C VAL A 61 17.98 6.34 11.07
N ASN A 62 18.22 5.91 12.31
CA ASN A 62 19.57 5.87 12.91
C ASN A 62 20.37 7.19 12.71
N HIS A 63 19.72 8.33 12.93
CA HIS A 63 20.31 9.68 12.78
C HIS A 63 20.68 10.11 11.35
N HIS A 64 20.28 9.35 10.33
CA HIS A 64 20.45 9.74 8.93
C HIS A 64 19.11 9.81 8.20
N ALA A 65 18.99 10.74 7.27
CA ALA A 65 17.81 10.85 6.43
C ALA A 65 17.89 9.80 5.30
N GLU A 66 16.94 8.87 5.27
CA GLU A 66 16.82 7.89 4.19
C GLU A 66 15.45 7.99 3.51
N PRO A 67 15.36 7.71 2.20
CA PRO A 67 14.06 7.63 1.53
C PRO A 67 13.27 6.43 2.08
N ARG A 68 12.00 6.65 2.41
CA ARG A 68 11.04 5.60 2.75
C ARG A 68 9.73 5.81 2.00
N HIS A 69 9.15 4.70 1.55
CA HIS A 69 7.85 4.71 0.90
C HIS A 69 6.76 5.15 1.87
N LEU A 70 5.81 5.92 1.36
CA LEU A 70 4.69 6.42 2.15
C LEU A 70 3.39 6.37 1.35
N ASP A 71 2.27 6.42 2.08
CA ASP A 71 0.98 6.73 1.50
C ASP A 71 0.28 7.85 2.29
N LEU A 72 -0.65 8.52 1.63
CA LEU A 72 -1.43 9.60 2.19
C LEU A 72 -2.91 9.21 2.17
N ARG A 73 -3.55 9.35 3.33
CA ARG A 73 -4.99 9.19 3.49
C ARG A 73 -5.63 10.52 3.90
N PRO A 74 -6.13 11.31 2.93
CA PRO A 74 -6.96 12.46 3.24
C PRO A 74 -8.35 12.00 3.68
N PHE A 75 -9.14 12.90 4.26
CA PHE A 75 -10.51 12.63 4.68
C PHE A 75 -11.46 13.55 3.92
N ILE A 76 -12.51 12.96 3.35
CA ILE A 76 -13.59 13.68 2.68
C ILE A 76 -14.77 13.76 3.66
N LEU A 77 -15.22 14.99 3.95
CA LEU A 77 -16.41 15.25 4.75
C LEU A 77 -17.58 15.54 3.79
N SER A 78 -18.62 14.71 3.89
CA SER A 78 -19.82 14.81 3.04
C SER A 78 -21.03 15.19 3.88
N GLY A 79 -21.61 16.36 3.60
CA GLY A 79 -22.86 16.85 4.19
C GLY A 79 -23.65 17.64 3.15
N ARG A 80 -24.22 18.79 3.51
CA ARG A 80 -24.84 19.71 2.52
C ARG A 80 -23.84 20.18 1.45
N LYS A 81 -22.55 20.18 1.79
CA LYS A 81 -21.42 20.41 0.90
C LYS A 81 -20.40 19.30 1.10
N THR A 82 -19.62 19.02 0.07
CA THR A 82 -18.47 18.11 0.13
C THR A 82 -17.21 18.93 0.32
N TYR A 83 -16.35 18.51 1.25
CA TYR A 83 -15.08 19.18 1.57
C TYR A 83 -13.99 18.14 1.82
N VAL A 84 -12.77 18.42 1.35
CA VAL A 84 -11.58 17.59 1.61
C VAL A 84 -10.74 18.30 2.66
N THR A 85 -10.31 17.59 3.71
CA THR A 85 -9.48 18.16 4.77
C THR A 85 -8.15 18.68 4.24
N THR A 86 -7.70 19.84 4.74
CA THR A 86 -6.35 20.38 4.50
C THR A 86 -5.31 19.64 5.34
N GLY A 87 -5.17 18.35 5.08
CA GLY A 87 -4.32 17.43 5.83
C GLY A 87 -4.76 15.98 5.64
N GLY A 88 -4.14 15.08 6.37
CA GLY A 88 -4.45 13.66 6.31
C GLY A 88 -3.47 12.84 7.11
N LEU A 89 -3.76 11.54 7.19
CA LEU A 89 -2.85 10.57 7.79
C LEU A 89 -1.81 10.16 6.75
N THR A 90 -0.55 10.57 6.94
CA THR A 90 0.58 10.01 6.18
C THR A 90 1.15 8.82 6.95
N ARG A 91 1.27 7.67 6.28
CA ARG A 91 1.90 6.46 6.83
C ARG A 91 3.18 6.15 6.09
N VAL A 92 4.17 5.63 6.81
CA VAL A 92 5.53 5.40 6.29
C VAL A 92 5.96 3.97 6.56
N ALA A 93 6.51 3.33 5.54
CA ALA A 93 7.14 2.02 5.68
C ALA A 93 8.52 2.18 6.34
N MET A 94 8.68 1.79 7.61
CA MET A 94 9.93 2.02 8.34
C MET A 94 11.07 1.09 7.88
N ARG A 95 10.74 -0.11 7.42
CA ARG A 95 11.70 -1.09 6.91
C ARG A 95 12.21 -0.67 5.53
N LYS A 96 13.55 -0.62 5.37
CA LYS A 96 14.21 -0.28 4.09
C LYS A 96 13.70 -1.18 2.95
N GLY A 97 13.31 -0.55 1.84
CA GLY A 97 12.79 -1.23 0.64
C GLY A 97 11.39 -1.85 0.76
N SER A 98 10.74 -1.71 1.92
CA SER A 98 9.36 -2.14 2.11
C SER A 98 8.38 -1.12 1.53
N THR A 99 7.33 -1.61 0.88
CA THR A 99 6.16 -0.82 0.45
C THR A 99 4.98 -0.97 1.41
N VAL A 100 5.14 -1.75 2.48
CA VAL A 100 4.12 -2.01 3.48
C VAL A 100 4.14 -0.89 4.52
N VAL A 101 3.11 -0.06 4.52
CA VAL A 101 2.96 1.11 5.39
C VAL A 101 1.99 0.88 6.56
N ASN A 102 1.40 -0.31 6.69
CA ASN A 102 0.44 -0.59 7.75
C ASN A 102 1.09 -0.56 9.14
N SER A 103 0.43 0.12 10.09
CA SER A 103 0.89 0.26 11.47
C SER A 103 1.02 -1.09 12.18
N SER A 104 0.13 -2.05 11.89
CA SER A 104 0.20 -3.42 12.41
C SER A 104 1.47 -4.19 12.02
N GLN A 105 2.21 -3.72 11.02
CA GLN A 105 3.43 -4.35 10.51
C GLN A 105 4.65 -3.42 10.64
N GLY A 106 4.63 -2.51 11.62
CA GLY A 106 5.75 -1.60 11.92
C GLY A 106 5.78 -0.34 11.06
N GLY A 107 4.64 0.05 10.47
CA GLY A 107 4.48 1.34 9.80
C GLY A 107 4.49 2.49 10.79
N GLY A 108 5.23 3.55 10.47
CA GLY A 108 5.21 4.82 11.21
C GLY A 108 4.19 5.80 10.61
N SER A 109 4.06 6.97 11.22
CA SER A 109 3.26 8.08 10.69
C SER A 109 4.08 9.36 10.58
N LYS A 110 3.67 10.24 9.66
CA LYS A 110 4.17 11.60 9.53
C LYS A 110 3.01 12.58 9.53
N ASP A 111 3.30 13.81 9.94
CA ASP A 111 2.41 14.93 9.72
C ASP A 111 2.31 15.25 8.22
N THR A 112 1.16 15.77 7.79
CA THR A 112 0.89 16.12 6.39
C THR A 112 0.60 17.61 6.31
N TRP A 113 1.53 18.37 5.74
CA TRP A 113 1.36 19.80 5.56
C TRP A 113 0.79 20.10 4.18
N VAL A 114 -0.38 20.74 4.16
CA VAL A 114 -0.94 21.37 2.96
C VAL A 114 -0.70 22.86 3.13
N VAL A 115 0.21 23.41 2.34
CA VAL A 115 0.61 24.81 2.40
C VAL A 115 -0.01 25.56 1.24
N ASP A 116 -0.46 26.77 1.50
CA ASP A 116 -0.70 27.75 0.45
C ASP A 116 0.64 28.35 0.03
N LEU A 117 0.82 28.59 -1.27
CA LEU A 117 2.05 29.14 -1.83
C LEU A 117 1.89 30.59 -2.29
N GLU A 118 0.73 31.21 -2.01
CA GLU A 118 0.46 32.64 -2.21
C GLU A 118 1.20 33.55 -1.23
#